data_AF-A0A1Z8ND03-F1
#
_entry.id   AF-A0A1Z8ND03-F1
#
_cell.length_a   1.000
_cell.length_b   1.000
_cell.length_c   1.000
_cell.angle_alpha   90.00
_cell.angle_beta   90.00
_cell.angle_gamma   90.00
#
_symmetry.space_group_name_H-M   'P 1'
#
loop_
_entity.id
_entity.type
_entity.pdbx_description
1 polymer ?
#
loop_
_entity_poly.entity_id
_entity_poly.type
_entity_poly.pdbx_seq_one_letter_code
_entity_poly.pdbx_strand_id
1 'polypeptide(L)'
;MLKVLIRYCLVGGLAAAIHLGLLIGLARLGLPVPLANLSGYLAALLWGYLMHALLTFRHQTEGERFPRRWLLLQVLINLSLSVGLPQLLPELAFHSIGLGLLVFTPTAVNALVWWLAAEHVRSLRCGDRIKASALQFHADDLGLCSAVNLSIFSLADRGLLQGTSVMLNGVALNDAIEGLRQRPQLNLVLHLVLTEGLPLADPCAIPSLLDHNGQLQVSVAQLMLLSLWPRRWDWPALRQQRYELRQEIYCQLKRFQELWPQRPLQLDGHQHVHLLPVVWDQLMAYSSEQPISWIRTVDEPIPVGLTLQAWWSVLCGGGWLKWLLLVFLSRCQRDTLISRGISTNRWFAGVLCTGRMGRDALKASVRSLRASQLDGPQKSALVLLHPALPLRHPQELKAFEKSQGFYQSRWRQLEAQALESGAG
;
A
#
# COMPACT_ATOMS: atom_id res chain seq x y z
N MET A 1 10.20 33.58 -8.74
CA MET A 1 10.24 33.45 -7.26
C MET A 1 9.55 34.62 -6.56
N LEU A 2 9.97 35.87 -6.79
CA LEU A 2 9.42 37.07 -6.12
C LEU A 2 7.88 37.22 -6.23
N LYS A 3 7.30 37.04 -7.42
CA LYS A 3 5.83 37.12 -7.61
C LYS A 3 5.05 36.07 -6.80
N VAL A 4 5.62 34.89 -6.58
CA VAL A 4 4.99 33.82 -5.77
C VAL A 4 5.04 34.20 -4.29
N LEU A 5 6.19 34.72 -3.84
CA LEU A 5 6.37 35.20 -2.47
C LEU A 5 5.41 36.34 -2.14
N ILE A 6 5.23 37.30 -3.04
CA ILE A 6 4.28 38.41 -2.87
C ILE A 6 2.85 37.90 -2.72
N ARG A 7 2.39 36.99 -3.61
CA ARG A 7 1.05 36.40 -3.51
C ARG A 7 0.87 35.62 -2.22
N TYR A 8 1.89 34.89 -1.80
CA TYR A 8 1.89 34.16 -0.54
C TYR A 8 1.74 35.09 0.67
N CYS A 9 2.52 36.17 0.73
CA CYS A 9 2.42 37.19 1.77
C CYS A 9 1.05 37.87 1.79
N LEU A 10 0.48 38.18 0.62
CA LEU A 10 -0.86 38.77 0.53
C LEU A 10 -1.96 37.83 1.01
N VAL A 11 -1.94 36.56 0.56
CA VAL A 11 -2.93 35.56 0.96
C VAL A 11 -2.83 35.25 2.45
N GLY A 12 -1.61 35.03 2.96
CA GLY A 12 -1.37 34.75 4.38
C GLY A 12 -1.68 35.95 5.28
N GLY A 13 -1.29 37.16 4.86
CA GLY A 13 -1.60 38.39 5.60
C GLY A 13 -3.11 38.64 5.69
N LEU A 14 -3.86 38.41 4.62
CA LEU A 14 -5.32 38.54 4.65
C LEU A 14 -5.98 37.43 5.47
N ALA A 15 -5.44 36.20 5.46
CA ALA A 15 -5.89 35.13 6.36
C ALA A 15 -5.72 35.54 7.85
N ALA A 16 -4.56 36.10 8.20
CA ALA A 16 -4.29 36.58 9.55
C ALA A 16 -5.22 37.75 9.94
N ALA A 17 -5.50 38.68 9.02
CA ALA A 17 -6.44 39.77 9.24
C ALA A 17 -7.88 39.27 9.46
N ILE A 18 -8.34 38.26 8.70
CA ILE A 18 -9.65 37.61 8.88
C ILE A 18 -9.73 36.96 10.27
N HIS A 19 -8.69 36.23 10.67
CA HIS A 19 -8.65 35.58 11.99
C HIS A 19 -8.74 36.63 13.11
N LEU A 20 -7.89 37.65 13.08
CA LEU A 20 -7.85 38.69 14.09
C LEU A 20 -9.16 39.47 14.16
N GLY A 21 -9.73 39.82 13.01
CA GLY A 21 -11.01 40.54 12.93
C GLY A 21 -12.17 39.75 13.55
N LEU A 22 -12.26 38.45 13.25
CA LEU A 22 -13.30 37.58 13.83
C LEU A 22 -13.09 37.33 15.32
N LEU A 23 -11.83 37.14 15.76
CA LEU A 23 -11.51 36.97 17.17
C LEU A 23 -11.98 38.18 17.99
N ILE A 24 -11.61 39.40 17.57
CA ILE A 24 -11.99 40.63 18.27
C ILE A 24 -13.49 40.88 18.15
N GLY A 25 -14.06 40.73 16.95
CA GLY A 25 -15.47 41.01 16.68
C GLY A 25 -16.41 40.09 17.46
N LEU A 26 -16.18 38.79 17.43
CA LEU A 26 -17.02 37.82 18.14
C LEU A 26 -16.86 37.92 19.66
N ALA A 27 -15.65 38.19 20.16
CA ALA A 27 -15.44 38.43 21.59
C ALA A 27 -16.21 39.67 22.08
N ARG A 28 -16.25 40.75 21.29
CA ARG A 28 -17.04 41.96 21.59
C ARG A 28 -18.55 41.70 21.58
N LEU A 29 -19.01 40.72 20.80
CA LEU A 29 -20.41 40.29 20.76
C LEU A 29 -20.78 39.33 21.90
N GLY A 30 -19.87 39.09 22.86
CA GLY A 30 -20.11 38.25 24.03
C GLY A 30 -19.81 36.77 23.83
N LEU A 31 -19.23 36.38 22.68
CA LEU A 31 -18.81 34.99 22.47
C LEU A 31 -17.56 34.70 23.32
N PRO A 32 -17.50 33.55 24.03
CA PRO A 32 -16.29 33.16 24.76
C PRO A 32 -15.05 33.19 23.85
N VAL A 33 -13.96 33.77 24.33
CA VAL A 33 -12.69 33.92 23.58
C VAL A 33 -12.23 32.62 22.91
N PRO A 34 -12.31 31.42 23.54
CA PRO A 34 -11.96 30.17 22.86
C PRO A 34 -12.81 29.86 21.62
N LEU A 35 -14.12 30.14 21.67
CA LEU A 35 -15.05 29.92 20.56
C LEU A 35 -14.87 30.97 19.45
N ALA A 36 -14.60 32.22 19.83
CA ALA A 36 -14.26 33.29 18.89
C ALA A 36 -12.95 32.98 18.14
N ASN A 37 -11.94 32.48 18.87
CA ASN A 37 -10.66 32.06 18.30
C ASN A 37 -10.82 30.89 17.32
N LEU A 38 -11.59 29.86 17.69
CA LEU A 38 -11.87 28.72 16.83
C LEU A 38 -12.58 29.15 15.53
N SER A 39 -13.57 30.05 15.64
CA SER A 39 -14.32 30.56 14.49
C SER A 39 -13.45 31.38 13.54
N GLY A 40 -12.63 32.28 14.08
CA GLY A 40 -11.66 33.05 13.29
C GLY A 40 -10.63 32.17 12.58
N TYR A 41 -10.15 31.15 13.28
CA TYR A 41 -9.25 30.15 12.72
C TYR A 41 -9.87 29.38 11.54
N LEU A 42 -11.09 28.86 11.69
CA LEU A 42 -11.77 28.11 10.61
C LEU A 42 -12.01 28.98 9.37
N ALA A 43 -12.36 30.26 9.55
CA ALA A 43 -12.52 31.19 8.45
C ALA A 43 -11.19 31.49 7.73
N ALA A 44 -10.12 31.74 8.47
CA ALA A 44 -8.79 31.96 7.92
C ALA A 44 -8.25 30.72 7.19
N LEU A 45 -8.55 29.53 7.70
CA LEU A 45 -8.22 28.25 7.07
C LEU A 45 -8.93 28.10 5.71
N LEU A 46 -10.24 28.33 5.66
CA LEU A 46 -11.02 28.25 4.42
C LEU A 46 -10.55 29.29 3.39
N TRP A 47 -10.27 30.50 3.85
CA TRP A 47 -9.66 31.55 3.02
C TRP A 47 -8.33 31.09 2.43
N GLY A 48 -7.43 30.59 3.29
CA GLY A 48 -6.13 30.05 2.89
C GLY A 48 -6.27 28.94 1.86
N TYR A 49 -7.13 27.94 2.10
CA TYR A 49 -7.38 26.83 1.16
C TYR A 49 -7.77 27.32 -0.23
N LEU A 50 -8.78 28.19 -0.29
CA LEU A 50 -9.33 28.69 -1.55
C LEU A 50 -8.31 29.56 -2.29
N MET A 51 -7.70 30.52 -1.59
CA MET A 51 -6.81 31.48 -2.23
C MET A 51 -5.46 30.90 -2.61
N HIS A 52 -4.91 29.98 -1.81
CA HIS A 52 -3.69 29.27 -2.22
C HIS A 52 -3.94 28.40 -3.45
N ALA A 53 -5.11 27.76 -3.57
CA ALA A 53 -5.48 26.99 -4.76
C ALA A 53 -5.72 27.88 -6.01
N LEU A 54 -6.38 29.03 -5.84
CA LEU A 54 -6.81 29.87 -6.97
C LEU A 54 -5.78 30.92 -7.42
N LEU A 55 -4.93 31.41 -6.52
CA LEU A 55 -4.05 32.56 -6.78
C LEU A 55 -2.56 32.20 -6.66
N THR A 56 -2.19 31.53 -5.56
CA THR A 56 -0.77 31.29 -5.22
C THR A 56 -0.19 30.12 -6.00
N PHE A 57 -0.90 28.99 -6.03
CA PHE A 57 -0.40 27.74 -6.61
C PHE A 57 -1.13 27.29 -7.87
N ARG A 58 -2.05 28.11 -8.41
CA ARG A 58 -2.81 27.79 -9.62
C ARG A 58 -1.94 27.42 -10.82
N HIS A 59 -0.75 28.01 -10.93
CA HIS A 59 0.19 27.66 -12.00
C HIS A 59 0.79 26.26 -11.80
N GLN A 60 1.10 25.88 -10.56
CA GLN A 60 1.65 24.57 -10.22
C GLN A 60 0.58 23.47 -10.36
N THR A 61 -0.68 23.77 -10.01
CA THR A 61 -1.78 22.80 -10.06
C THR A 61 -2.57 22.81 -11.37
N GLU A 62 -2.38 23.81 -12.22
CA GLU A 62 -3.25 24.10 -13.40
C GLU A 62 -4.75 24.10 -13.07
N GLY A 63 -5.10 24.51 -11.85
CA GLY A 63 -6.49 24.59 -11.41
C GLY A 63 -7.04 23.29 -10.80
N GLU A 64 -6.26 22.21 -10.72
CA GLU A 64 -6.63 21.05 -9.90
C GLU A 64 -6.76 21.44 -8.43
N ARG A 65 -7.77 20.88 -7.76
CA ARG A 65 -7.98 21.06 -6.33
C ARG A 65 -6.97 20.23 -5.53
N PHE A 66 -6.51 20.74 -4.40
CA PHE A 66 -5.66 19.97 -3.51
C PHE A 66 -6.39 18.74 -2.94
N PRO A 67 -5.70 17.60 -2.80
CA PRO A 67 -6.25 16.42 -2.16
C PRO A 67 -6.75 16.72 -0.74
N ARG A 68 -7.93 16.20 -0.38
CA ARG A 68 -8.60 16.47 0.91
C ARG A 68 -7.73 16.17 2.14
N ARG A 69 -6.81 15.20 2.05
CA ARG A 69 -5.89 14.85 3.13
C ARG A 69 -5.02 16.00 3.60
N TRP A 70 -4.66 16.94 2.71
CA TRP A 70 -3.85 18.11 3.07
C TRP A 70 -4.65 19.08 3.94
N LEU A 71 -5.94 19.27 3.63
CA LEU A 71 -6.82 20.06 4.47
C LEU A 71 -7.01 19.41 5.85
N LEU A 72 -7.21 18.09 5.91
CA LEU A 72 -7.33 17.37 7.19
C LEU A 72 -6.05 17.45 8.03
N LEU A 73 -4.89 17.24 7.40
CA LEU A 73 -3.58 17.36 8.05
C LEU A 73 -3.40 18.77 8.63
N GLN A 74 -3.79 19.79 7.88
CA GLN A 74 -3.70 21.17 8.31
C GLN A 74 -4.65 21.49 9.47
N VAL A 75 -5.90 21.02 9.41
CA VAL A 75 -6.83 21.14 10.54
C VAL A 75 -6.23 20.52 11.79
N LEU A 76 -5.67 19.31 11.68
CA LEU A 76 -5.07 18.60 12.81
C LEU A 76 -3.87 19.38 13.38
N ILE A 77 -2.89 19.73 12.54
CA ILE A 77 -1.68 20.45 12.96
C ILE A 77 -2.05 21.76 13.65
N ASN A 78 -2.95 22.55 13.06
CA ASN A 78 -3.31 23.83 13.63
C ASN A 78 -4.19 23.70 14.86
N LEU A 79 -5.05 22.69 14.96
CA LEU A 79 -5.79 22.45 16.19
C LEU A 79 -4.81 22.11 17.31
N SER A 80 -3.81 21.27 17.03
CA SER A 80 -2.73 20.96 17.96
C SER A 80 -1.90 22.18 18.32
N LEU A 81 -1.55 23.05 17.38
CA LEU A 81 -0.80 24.29 17.65
C LEU A 81 -1.64 25.31 18.42
N SER A 82 -2.91 25.49 18.03
CA SER A 82 -3.80 26.50 18.63
C SER A 82 -4.23 26.13 20.05
N VAL A 83 -4.34 24.83 20.36
CA VAL A 83 -4.67 24.33 21.70
C VAL A 83 -3.41 24.10 22.53
N GLY A 84 -2.37 23.49 21.95
CA GLY A 84 -1.17 23.05 22.66
C GLY A 84 -0.16 24.17 22.93
N LEU A 85 0.07 25.08 21.99
CA LEU A 85 1.09 26.13 22.16
C LEU A 85 0.80 27.08 23.33
N PRO A 86 -0.46 27.54 23.57
CA PRO A 86 -0.78 28.35 24.75
C PRO A 86 -0.61 27.61 26.08
N GLN A 87 -0.77 26.28 26.09
CA GLN A 87 -0.60 25.47 27.30
C GLN A 87 0.88 25.22 27.61
N LEU A 88 1.68 25.03 26.57
CA LEU A 88 3.13 24.80 26.70
C LEU A 88 3.89 26.08 27.07
N LEU A 89 3.40 27.25 26.62
CA LEU A 89 4.09 28.53 26.79
C LEU A 89 3.10 29.64 27.19
N PRO A 90 2.54 29.60 28.41
CA PRO A 90 1.50 30.53 28.86
C PRO A 90 1.96 32.00 28.88
N GLU A 91 3.25 32.26 29.11
CA GLU A 91 3.81 33.63 29.15
C GLU A 91 3.79 34.33 27.77
N LEU A 92 3.73 33.58 26.67
CA LEU A 92 3.59 34.13 25.32
C LEU A 92 2.20 34.72 25.07
N ALA A 93 1.16 34.29 25.80
CA ALA A 93 -0.19 34.80 25.59
C ALA A 93 -0.39 36.25 26.07
N PHE A 94 0.52 36.76 26.89
CA PHE A 94 0.40 38.07 27.56
C PHE A 94 1.33 39.16 27.00
N HIS A 95 2.23 38.80 26.08
CA HIS A 95 3.15 39.73 25.44
C HIS A 95 2.81 39.92 23.96
N SER A 96 2.98 41.13 23.44
CA SER A 96 2.74 41.47 22.02
C SER A 96 3.55 40.62 21.04
N ILE A 97 4.77 40.20 21.41
CA ILE A 97 5.60 39.28 20.63
C ILE A 97 5.00 37.87 20.60
N GLY A 98 4.49 37.38 21.74
CA GLY A 98 3.90 36.05 21.81
C GLY A 98 2.52 35.95 21.15
N LEU A 99 1.74 37.04 21.17
CA LEU A 99 0.55 37.19 20.32
C LEU A 99 0.92 37.11 18.82
N GLY A 100 2.02 37.75 18.42
CA GLY A 100 2.57 37.60 17.07
C GLY A 100 2.90 36.15 16.72
N LEU A 101 3.63 35.45 17.60
CA LEU A 101 3.97 34.03 17.39
C LEU A 101 2.73 33.13 17.30
N LEU A 102 1.72 33.35 18.14
CA LEU A 102 0.46 32.59 18.12
C LEU A 102 -0.33 32.76 16.82
N VAL A 103 -0.28 33.94 16.18
CA VAL A 103 -1.02 34.22 14.94
C VAL A 103 -0.21 33.84 13.70
N PHE A 104 1.09 34.11 13.68
CA PHE A 104 1.93 33.88 12.50
C PHE A 104 2.42 32.44 12.38
N THR A 105 2.57 31.69 13.47
CA THR A 105 3.03 30.28 13.41
C THR A 105 2.04 29.39 12.64
N PRO A 106 0.73 29.37 12.96
CA PRO A 106 -0.25 28.62 12.17
C PRO A 106 -0.29 29.10 10.71
N THR A 107 -0.15 30.40 10.45
CA THR A 107 -0.14 30.96 9.10
C THR A 107 1.08 30.49 8.28
N ALA A 108 2.27 30.46 8.89
CA ALA A 108 3.49 29.95 8.24
C ALA A 108 3.41 28.45 7.99
N VAL A 109 2.95 27.68 8.98
CA VAL A 109 2.75 26.23 8.87
C VAL A 109 1.70 25.90 7.81
N ASN A 110 0.58 26.61 7.78
CA ASN A 110 -0.46 26.48 6.75
C ASN A 110 0.11 26.54 5.35
N ALA A 111 0.96 27.53 5.15
CA ALA A 111 1.36 27.87 3.83
C ALA A 111 2.57 27.00 3.39
N LEU A 112 3.33 26.42 4.33
CA LEU A 112 4.20 25.26 4.10
C LEU A 112 3.39 24.01 3.70
N VAL A 113 2.31 23.69 4.42
CA VAL A 113 1.42 22.57 4.09
C VAL A 113 0.83 22.73 2.69
N TRP A 114 0.42 23.94 2.31
CA TRP A 114 -0.06 24.23 0.95
C TRP A 114 1.03 24.13 -0.11
N TRP A 115 2.26 24.52 0.21
CA TRP A 115 3.39 24.34 -0.70
C TRP A 115 3.65 22.84 -0.96
N LEU A 116 3.68 22.02 0.10
CA LEU A 116 3.79 20.56 -0.03
C LEU A 116 2.63 19.96 -0.82
N ALA A 117 1.40 20.44 -0.58
CA ALA A 117 0.21 20.01 -1.34
C ALA A 117 0.31 20.35 -2.82
N ALA A 118 0.80 21.54 -3.16
CA ALA A 118 1.00 21.98 -4.54
C ALA A 118 2.10 21.20 -5.24
N GLU A 119 3.22 20.93 -4.56
CA GLU A 119 4.27 20.07 -5.09
C GLU A 119 3.75 18.66 -5.34
N HIS A 120 2.94 18.12 -4.43
CA HIS A 120 2.34 16.82 -4.62
C HIS A 120 1.37 16.75 -5.81
N VAL A 121 0.52 17.77 -6.01
CA VAL A 121 -0.35 17.86 -7.20
C VAL A 121 0.48 17.98 -8.48
N ARG A 122 1.55 18.79 -8.47
CA ARG A 122 2.48 18.89 -9.59
C ARG A 122 3.08 17.52 -9.94
N SER A 123 3.51 16.76 -8.93
CA SER A 123 4.03 15.39 -9.11
C SER A 123 2.99 14.45 -9.71
N LEU A 124 1.75 14.46 -9.21
CA LEU A 124 0.63 13.67 -9.78
C LEU A 124 0.43 13.97 -11.27
N ARG A 125 0.42 15.24 -11.65
CA ARG A 125 0.23 15.67 -13.05
C ARG A 125 1.40 15.30 -13.96
N CYS A 126 2.63 15.41 -13.46
CA CYS A 126 3.79 14.91 -14.17
C CYS A 126 3.70 13.37 -14.34
N GLY A 127 3.21 12.67 -13.32
CA GLY A 127 2.93 11.24 -13.33
C GLY A 127 1.85 10.85 -14.33
N ASP A 128 0.81 11.67 -14.50
CA ASP A 128 -0.27 11.46 -15.48
C ASP A 128 0.27 11.39 -16.93
N ARG A 129 1.45 11.97 -17.21
CA ARG A 129 2.14 11.90 -18.51
C ARG A 129 2.97 10.63 -18.71
N ILE A 130 3.22 9.87 -17.63
CA ILE A 130 3.94 8.59 -17.71
C ILE A 130 3.02 7.57 -18.38
N LYS A 131 3.54 6.91 -19.43
CA LYS A 131 2.82 5.85 -20.13
C LYS A 131 2.52 4.68 -19.19
N ALA A 132 1.37 4.03 -19.38
CA ALA A 132 0.99 2.82 -18.65
C ALA A 132 2.04 1.70 -18.74
N SER A 133 2.79 1.63 -19.85
CA SER A 133 3.90 0.68 -20.06
C SER A 133 5.06 0.84 -19.07
N ALA A 134 5.09 1.90 -18.25
CA ALA A 134 6.04 2.07 -17.17
C ALA A 134 5.62 1.35 -15.87
N LEU A 135 4.42 0.77 -15.85
CA LEU A 135 3.88 -0.01 -14.74
C LEU A 135 3.86 -1.49 -15.13
N GLN A 136 4.07 -2.36 -14.15
CA GLN A 136 3.94 -3.79 -14.30
C GLN A 136 2.67 -4.25 -13.59
N PHE A 137 1.65 -4.64 -14.36
CA PHE A 137 0.45 -5.27 -13.82
C PHE A 137 0.73 -6.74 -13.58
N HIS A 138 0.39 -7.18 -12.36
CA HIS A 138 0.70 -8.50 -11.86
C HIS A 138 -0.53 -9.12 -11.22
N ALA A 139 -0.83 -10.37 -11.60
CA ALA A 139 -1.95 -11.11 -11.04
C ALA A 139 -1.49 -12.24 -10.12
N ASP A 140 -2.01 -12.26 -8.90
CA ASP A 140 -1.77 -13.34 -7.94
C ASP A 140 -2.77 -14.50 -8.10
N ASP A 141 -2.45 -15.63 -7.46
CA ASP A 141 -3.25 -16.86 -7.34
C ASP A 141 -3.30 -17.77 -8.59
N LEU A 142 -2.36 -17.68 -9.53
CA LEU A 142 -2.34 -18.62 -10.66
C LEU A 142 -2.20 -20.06 -10.13
N GLY A 143 -2.96 -21.00 -10.67
CA GLY A 143 -3.01 -22.39 -10.22
C GLY A 143 -4.06 -22.66 -9.14
N LEU A 144 -4.63 -21.63 -8.51
CA LEU A 144 -5.65 -21.79 -7.47
C LEU A 144 -6.87 -22.56 -7.98
N CYS A 145 -7.50 -22.09 -9.05
CA CYS A 145 -8.67 -22.72 -9.68
C CYS A 145 -8.78 -22.34 -11.16
N SER A 146 -9.61 -23.08 -11.90
CA SER A 146 -9.82 -22.92 -13.34
C SER A 146 -10.26 -21.49 -13.71
N ALA A 147 -11.17 -20.90 -12.94
CA ALA A 147 -11.69 -19.56 -13.18
C ALA A 147 -10.62 -18.45 -13.03
N VAL A 148 -9.65 -18.64 -12.13
CA VAL A 148 -8.51 -17.73 -11.95
C VAL A 148 -7.55 -17.88 -13.13
N ASN A 149 -7.15 -19.11 -13.45
CA ASN A 149 -6.25 -19.39 -14.58
C ASN A 149 -6.77 -18.77 -15.88
N LEU A 150 -8.04 -19.02 -16.21
CA LEU A 150 -8.67 -18.49 -17.42
C LEU A 150 -8.66 -16.96 -17.46
N SER A 151 -8.93 -16.31 -16.32
CA SER A 151 -8.92 -14.84 -16.25
C SER A 151 -7.52 -14.27 -16.43
N ILE A 152 -6.52 -14.85 -15.76
CA ILE A 152 -5.12 -14.40 -15.83
C ILE A 152 -4.60 -14.57 -17.26
N PHE A 153 -4.80 -15.74 -17.87
CA PHE A 153 -4.35 -16.00 -19.23
C PHE A 153 -5.08 -15.12 -20.27
N SER A 154 -6.39 -14.92 -20.13
CA SER A 154 -7.12 -13.99 -21.01
C SER A 154 -6.61 -12.56 -20.95
N LEU A 155 -6.26 -12.06 -19.76
CA LEU A 155 -5.68 -10.72 -19.59
C LEU A 155 -4.23 -10.65 -20.11
N ALA A 156 -3.44 -11.71 -19.92
CA ALA A 156 -2.09 -11.82 -20.45
C ALA A 156 -2.07 -11.84 -21.99
N ASP A 157 -2.98 -12.58 -22.63
CA ASP A 157 -3.08 -12.66 -24.09
C ASP A 157 -3.44 -11.32 -24.74
N ARG A 158 -4.15 -10.46 -24.00
CA ARG A 158 -4.47 -9.08 -24.41
C ARG A 158 -3.36 -8.08 -24.11
N GLY A 159 -2.23 -8.53 -23.56
CA GLY A 159 -1.10 -7.69 -23.16
C GLY A 159 -1.37 -6.80 -21.94
N LEU A 160 -2.44 -7.08 -21.19
CA LEU A 160 -2.84 -6.28 -20.02
C LEU A 160 -2.09 -6.66 -18.75
N LEU A 161 -1.59 -7.90 -18.66
CA LEU A 161 -0.73 -8.38 -17.57
C LEU A 161 0.68 -8.65 -18.07
N GLN A 162 1.68 -8.23 -17.29
CA GLN A 162 3.10 -8.48 -17.57
C GLN A 162 3.66 -9.60 -16.69
N GLY A 163 3.00 -9.92 -15.57
CA GLY A 163 3.41 -11.04 -14.73
C GLY A 163 2.27 -11.67 -13.92
N THR A 164 2.59 -12.81 -13.34
CA THR A 164 1.69 -13.54 -12.44
C THR A 164 2.49 -14.37 -11.43
N SER A 165 1.87 -14.65 -10.29
CA SER A 165 2.42 -15.51 -9.25
C SER A 165 1.63 -16.81 -9.14
N VAL A 166 2.35 -17.95 -9.10
CA VAL A 166 1.76 -19.29 -9.14
C VAL A 166 1.78 -19.97 -7.77
N MET A 167 0.62 -20.50 -7.37
CA MET A 167 0.42 -21.34 -6.20
C MET A 167 0.67 -22.80 -6.57
N LEU A 168 1.68 -23.42 -5.96
CA LEU A 168 2.03 -24.81 -6.27
C LEU A 168 1.11 -25.84 -5.59
N ASN A 169 0.31 -25.42 -4.61
CA ASN A 169 -0.66 -26.28 -3.94
C ASN A 169 -2.10 -26.06 -4.43
N GLY A 170 -2.28 -25.27 -5.49
CA GLY A 170 -3.59 -25.02 -6.10
C GLY A 170 -4.08 -26.22 -6.93
N VAL A 171 -5.40 -26.46 -6.93
CA VAL A 171 -5.98 -27.63 -7.61
C VAL A 171 -5.86 -27.56 -9.13
N ALA A 172 -5.73 -26.36 -9.69
CA ALA A 172 -5.60 -26.10 -11.12
C ALA A 172 -4.14 -25.85 -11.55
N LEU A 173 -3.16 -26.33 -10.79
CA LEU A 173 -1.73 -26.18 -11.12
C LEU A 173 -1.38 -26.78 -12.49
N ASN A 174 -1.92 -27.96 -12.82
CA ASN A 174 -1.61 -28.61 -14.10
C ASN A 174 -2.06 -27.76 -15.29
N ASP A 175 -3.27 -27.18 -15.21
CA ASP A 175 -3.78 -26.26 -16.23
C ASP A 175 -2.93 -24.99 -16.28
N ALA A 176 -2.44 -24.50 -15.14
CA ALA A 176 -1.54 -23.36 -15.09
C ALA A 176 -0.19 -23.66 -15.78
N ILE A 177 0.39 -24.84 -15.54
CA ILE A 177 1.64 -25.28 -16.19
C ILE A 177 1.45 -25.29 -17.71
N GLU A 178 0.36 -25.88 -18.22
CA GLU A 178 0.10 -25.93 -19.65
C GLU A 178 -0.14 -24.54 -20.25
N GLY A 179 -0.94 -23.70 -19.58
CA GLY A 179 -1.17 -22.33 -20.02
C GLY A 179 0.11 -21.47 -20.04
N LEU A 180 1.04 -21.70 -19.10
CA LEU A 180 2.34 -21.01 -19.05
C LEU A 180 3.29 -21.45 -20.17
N ARG A 181 3.24 -22.72 -20.64
CA ARG A 181 4.04 -23.18 -21.78
C ARG A 181 3.72 -22.39 -23.05
N GLN A 182 2.46 -22.01 -23.21
CA GLN A 182 1.99 -21.21 -24.35
C GLN A 182 2.33 -19.72 -24.22
N ARG A 183 2.81 -19.27 -23.04
CA ARG A 183 3.08 -17.86 -22.70
C ARG A 183 4.47 -17.71 -22.07
N PRO A 184 5.56 -18.08 -22.77
CA PRO A 184 6.92 -18.03 -22.22
C PRO A 184 7.36 -16.60 -21.80
N GLN A 185 6.78 -15.56 -22.40
CA GLN A 185 7.05 -14.15 -22.12
C GLN A 185 6.42 -13.63 -20.83
N LEU A 186 5.43 -14.32 -20.27
CA LEU A 186 4.76 -13.87 -19.04
C LEU A 186 5.71 -14.05 -17.85
N ASN A 187 6.01 -12.97 -17.12
CA ASN A 187 6.87 -13.07 -15.94
C ASN A 187 6.19 -13.95 -14.88
N LEU A 188 6.89 -14.98 -14.42
CA LEU A 188 6.34 -15.94 -13.46
C LEU A 188 7.09 -15.84 -12.15
N VAL A 189 6.33 -15.74 -11.07
CA VAL A 189 6.80 -15.63 -9.70
C VAL A 189 6.23 -16.79 -8.90
N LEU A 190 6.97 -17.34 -7.95
CA LEU A 190 6.44 -18.30 -6.98
C LEU A 190 5.56 -17.55 -5.97
N HIS A 191 4.29 -17.94 -5.85
CA HIS A 191 3.39 -17.47 -4.81
C HIS A 191 3.50 -18.39 -3.60
N LEU A 192 4.33 -18.03 -2.61
CA LEU A 192 4.55 -18.86 -1.43
C LEU A 192 3.28 -18.97 -0.57
N VAL A 193 2.78 -20.19 -0.32
CA VAL A 193 1.53 -20.42 0.42
C VAL A 193 1.81 -21.17 1.71
N LEU A 194 1.56 -20.57 2.88
CA LEU A 194 1.86 -21.19 4.18
C LEU A 194 0.65 -21.32 5.11
N THR A 195 -0.53 -20.84 4.70
CA THR A 195 -1.66 -20.58 5.62
C THR A 195 -2.91 -21.41 5.35
N GLU A 196 -2.99 -22.02 4.18
CA GLU A 196 -4.09 -22.85 3.68
C GLU A 196 -3.64 -23.68 2.48
N GLY A 197 -4.48 -24.64 2.06
CA GLY A 197 -4.13 -25.62 1.03
C GLY A 197 -3.37 -26.82 1.58
N LEU A 198 -3.12 -27.80 0.71
CA LEU A 198 -2.27 -28.94 1.04
C LEU A 198 -0.79 -28.51 1.08
N PRO A 199 0.04 -29.11 1.94
CA PRO A 199 1.47 -28.88 1.94
C PRO A 199 2.15 -29.53 0.72
N LEU A 200 3.34 -29.03 0.38
CA LEU A 200 4.23 -29.69 -0.58
C LEU A 200 5.25 -30.60 0.10
N ALA A 201 5.59 -30.33 1.37
CA ALA A 201 6.38 -31.24 2.18
C ALA A 201 5.56 -32.48 2.58
N ASP A 202 6.27 -33.56 2.92
CA ASP A 202 5.66 -34.75 3.51
C ASP A 202 4.92 -34.35 4.80
N PRO A 203 3.61 -34.63 4.92
CA PRO A 203 2.84 -34.33 6.13
C PRO A 203 3.46 -34.86 7.43
N CYS A 204 4.18 -35.98 7.37
CA CYS A 204 4.89 -36.54 8.53
C CYS A 204 6.07 -35.68 9.00
N ALA A 205 6.64 -34.87 8.10
CA ALA A 205 7.78 -34.00 8.39
C ALA A 205 7.38 -32.63 8.95
N ILE A 206 6.10 -32.24 8.82
CA ILE A 206 5.59 -30.92 9.23
C ILE A 206 4.29 -30.97 10.06
N PRO A 207 4.12 -31.91 11.01
CA PRO A 207 2.85 -32.14 11.67
C PRO A 207 2.31 -30.93 12.46
N SER A 208 3.17 -30.02 12.93
CA SER A 208 2.73 -28.82 13.67
C SER A 208 2.14 -27.72 12.78
N LEU A 209 2.30 -27.82 11.47
CA LEU A 209 1.76 -26.85 10.51
C LEU A 209 0.39 -27.25 9.95
N LEU A 210 -0.06 -28.47 10.25
CA LEU A 210 -1.22 -29.09 9.61
C LEU A 210 -2.42 -29.18 10.55
N ASP A 211 -3.62 -29.15 9.97
CA ASP A 211 -4.84 -29.54 10.66
C ASP A 211 -5.09 -31.06 10.61
N HIS A 212 -6.22 -31.48 11.17
CA HIS A 212 -6.67 -32.88 11.17
C HIS A 212 -6.93 -33.46 9.77
N ASN A 213 -7.09 -32.62 8.74
CA ASN A 213 -7.26 -33.03 7.35
C ASN A 213 -5.94 -33.02 6.57
N GLY A 214 -4.82 -32.73 7.24
CA GLY A 214 -3.49 -32.61 6.60
C GLY A 214 -3.31 -31.33 5.78
N GLN A 215 -4.14 -30.31 5.98
CA GLN A 215 -4.03 -29.01 5.31
C GLN A 215 -3.25 -28.02 6.16
N LEU A 216 -2.55 -27.08 5.53
CA LEU A 216 -1.84 -26.00 6.21
C LEU A 216 -2.81 -25.16 7.05
N GLN A 217 -2.55 -25.06 8.36
CA GLN A 217 -3.41 -24.35 9.30
C GLN A 217 -2.71 -23.21 10.05
N VAL A 218 -1.60 -22.71 9.53
CA VAL A 218 -0.89 -21.60 10.18
C VAL A 218 -1.56 -20.27 9.85
N SER A 219 -1.85 -19.43 10.85
CA SER A 219 -2.35 -18.07 10.58
C SER A 219 -1.21 -17.07 10.42
N VAL A 220 -1.45 -15.98 9.68
CA VAL A 220 -0.52 -14.85 9.58
C VAL A 220 -0.18 -14.30 10.97
N ALA A 221 -1.14 -14.27 11.89
CA ALA A 221 -0.93 -13.84 13.28
C ALA A 221 0.03 -14.77 14.03
N GLN A 222 -0.10 -16.09 13.86
CA GLN A 222 0.84 -17.06 14.46
C GLN A 222 2.25 -16.90 13.88
N LEU A 223 2.40 -16.74 12.56
CA LEU A 223 3.69 -16.46 11.94
C LEU A 223 4.31 -15.16 12.46
N MET A 224 3.49 -14.13 12.69
CA MET A 224 3.95 -12.87 13.26
C MET A 224 4.38 -13.02 14.72
N LEU A 225 3.62 -13.73 15.56
CA LEU A 225 4.01 -14.02 16.94
C LEU A 225 5.32 -14.80 17.00
N LEU A 226 5.47 -15.81 16.14
CA LEU A 226 6.70 -16.58 16.00
C LEU A 226 7.87 -15.71 15.51
N SER A 227 7.60 -14.67 14.73
CA SER A 227 8.60 -13.70 14.28
C SER A 227 9.10 -12.79 15.42
N LEU A 228 8.23 -12.43 16.36
CA LEU A 228 8.56 -11.55 17.49
C LEU A 228 9.17 -12.29 18.68
N TRP A 229 9.03 -13.63 18.74
CA TRP A 229 9.54 -14.42 19.85
C TRP A 229 11.08 -14.47 19.88
N PRO A 230 11.73 -14.12 21.00
CA PRO A 230 13.20 -14.16 21.09
C PRO A 230 13.75 -15.58 20.94
N ARG A 231 14.60 -15.80 19.93
CA ARG A 231 15.21 -17.11 19.66
C ARG A 231 15.96 -17.71 20.86
N ARG A 232 16.55 -16.86 21.71
CA ARG A 232 17.24 -17.27 22.96
C ARG A 232 16.33 -17.97 23.97
N TRP A 233 15.01 -17.76 23.86
CA TRP A 233 13.98 -18.35 24.71
C TRP A 233 13.07 -19.28 23.89
N ASP A 234 13.53 -19.78 22.73
CA ASP A 234 12.73 -20.72 21.95
C ASP A 234 12.49 -21.99 22.78
N TRP A 235 11.23 -22.38 22.92
CA TRP A 235 10.86 -23.67 23.48
C TRP A 235 11.07 -24.76 22.42
N PRO A 236 11.27 -26.03 22.79
CA PRO A 236 11.46 -27.12 21.82
C PRO A 236 10.40 -27.13 20.71
N ALA A 237 9.13 -26.90 21.06
CA ALA A 237 8.02 -26.84 20.11
C ALA A 237 8.15 -25.69 19.08
N LEU A 238 8.59 -24.50 19.51
CA LEU A 238 8.78 -23.37 18.60
C LEU A 238 9.96 -23.59 17.64
N ARG A 239 11.05 -24.21 18.14
CA ARG A 239 12.17 -24.60 17.26
C ARG A 239 11.73 -25.61 16.22
N GLN A 240 10.95 -26.60 16.64
CA GLN A 240 10.38 -27.61 15.75
C GLN A 240 9.49 -26.93 14.69
N GLN A 241 8.57 -26.06 15.09
CA GLN A 241 7.69 -25.36 14.16
C GLN A 241 8.48 -24.51 13.13
N ARG A 242 9.57 -23.83 13.54
CA ARG A 242 10.46 -23.10 12.61
C ARG A 242 11.17 -24.05 11.63
N TYR A 243 11.58 -25.23 12.10
CA TYR A 243 12.19 -26.24 11.25
C TYR A 243 11.20 -26.79 10.23
N GLU A 244 9.97 -27.08 10.65
CA GLU A 244 8.89 -27.53 9.78
C GLU A 244 8.53 -26.47 8.73
N LEU A 245 8.47 -25.19 9.14
CA LEU A 245 8.26 -24.08 8.20
C LEU A 245 9.36 -24.04 7.14
N ARG A 246 10.62 -24.26 7.52
CA ARG A 246 11.73 -24.35 6.57
C ARG A 246 11.51 -25.49 5.58
N GLN A 247 11.09 -26.67 6.03
CA GLN A 247 10.85 -27.81 5.14
C GLN A 247 9.80 -27.48 4.08
N GLU A 248 8.64 -26.94 4.49
CA GLU A 248 7.58 -26.57 3.57
C GLU A 248 8.04 -25.50 2.56
N ILE A 249 8.69 -24.43 3.05
CA ILE A 249 9.22 -23.36 2.18
C ILE A 249 10.21 -23.94 1.16
N TYR A 250 11.15 -24.78 1.61
CA TYR A 250 12.18 -25.36 0.75
C TYR A 250 11.56 -26.31 -0.29
N CYS A 251 10.55 -27.10 0.09
CA CYS A 251 9.80 -27.94 -0.84
C CYS A 251 9.12 -27.11 -1.94
N GLN A 252 8.47 -25.99 -1.59
CA GLN A 252 7.86 -25.10 -2.60
C GLN A 252 8.91 -24.46 -3.53
N LEU A 253 10.02 -23.97 -2.98
CA LEU A 253 11.10 -23.35 -3.77
C LEU A 253 11.72 -24.35 -4.77
N LYS A 254 12.07 -25.55 -4.28
CA LYS A 254 12.63 -26.62 -5.13
C LYS A 254 11.63 -27.06 -6.19
N ARG A 255 10.36 -27.26 -5.81
CA ARG A 255 9.32 -27.67 -6.75
C ARG A 255 9.12 -26.65 -7.88
N PHE A 256 9.18 -25.35 -7.57
CA PHE A 256 9.14 -24.31 -8.59
C PHE A 256 10.28 -24.46 -9.61
N GLN A 257 11.50 -24.65 -9.13
CA GLN A 257 12.68 -24.79 -9.99
C GLN A 257 12.65 -26.09 -10.80
N GLU A 258 12.12 -27.19 -10.26
CA GLU A 258 11.91 -28.44 -10.99
C GLU A 258 10.91 -28.26 -12.16
N LEU A 259 9.82 -27.53 -11.91
CA LEU A 259 8.79 -27.28 -12.93
C LEU A 259 9.25 -26.29 -14.01
N TRP A 260 10.08 -25.31 -13.64
CA TRP A 260 10.57 -24.27 -14.55
C TRP A 260 12.08 -24.01 -14.40
N PRO A 261 12.95 -24.97 -14.76
CA PRO A 261 14.39 -24.89 -14.51
C PRO A 261 15.10 -23.75 -15.25
N GLN A 262 14.49 -23.24 -16.33
CA GLN A 262 15.02 -22.13 -17.13
C GLN A 262 14.55 -20.75 -16.64
N ARG A 263 13.61 -20.70 -15.68
CA ARG A 263 13.09 -19.44 -15.14
C ARG A 263 13.87 -19.08 -13.87
N PRO A 264 14.24 -17.80 -13.69
CA PRO A 264 14.90 -17.38 -12.47
C PRO A 264 13.91 -17.50 -11.30
N LEU A 265 14.41 -17.90 -10.12
CA LEU A 265 13.59 -18.00 -8.93
C LEU A 265 13.22 -16.59 -8.45
N GLN A 266 11.96 -16.22 -8.63
CA GLN A 266 11.36 -14.99 -8.13
C GLN A 266 10.24 -15.39 -7.18
N LEU A 267 10.01 -14.65 -6.10
CA LEU A 267 8.93 -14.99 -5.16
C LEU A 267 8.18 -13.78 -4.59
N ASP A 268 6.94 -14.06 -4.25
CA ASP A 268 6.12 -13.32 -3.31
C ASP A 268 5.40 -14.34 -2.41
N GLY A 269 4.32 -13.95 -1.75
CA GLY A 269 3.63 -14.84 -0.84
C GLY A 269 2.17 -14.51 -0.72
N HIS A 270 1.37 -15.56 -0.60
CA HIS A 270 -0.03 -15.48 -0.24
C HIS A 270 -0.17 -14.71 1.06
N GLN A 271 -1.06 -13.72 1.09
CA GLN A 271 -1.21 -12.80 2.22
C GLN A 271 0.08 -12.04 2.62
N HIS A 272 1.09 -12.00 1.74
CA HIS A 272 2.43 -11.45 1.95
C HIS A 272 3.24 -12.09 3.08
N VAL A 273 3.02 -13.39 3.34
CA VAL A 273 3.73 -14.13 4.39
C VAL A 273 5.26 -14.11 4.22
N HIS A 274 5.75 -13.95 3.00
CA HIS A 274 7.18 -13.90 2.67
C HIS A 274 7.91 -12.71 3.32
N LEU A 275 7.20 -11.64 3.68
CA LEU A 275 7.77 -10.50 4.39
C LEU A 275 7.83 -10.69 5.91
N LEU A 276 7.19 -11.73 6.47
CA LEU A 276 7.24 -11.96 7.92
C LEU A 276 8.65 -12.42 8.33
N PRO A 277 9.24 -11.88 9.40
CA PRO A 277 10.63 -12.18 9.75
C PRO A 277 10.96 -13.68 9.84
N VAL A 278 10.07 -14.50 10.41
CA VAL A 278 10.30 -15.94 10.51
C VAL A 278 10.44 -16.64 9.15
N VAL A 279 9.69 -16.19 8.15
CA VAL A 279 9.71 -16.71 6.77
C VAL A 279 10.89 -16.10 6.02
N TRP A 280 11.06 -14.79 6.14
CA TRP A 280 12.19 -14.03 5.58
C TRP A 280 13.53 -14.67 5.93
N ASP A 281 13.73 -15.03 7.19
CA ASP A 281 14.96 -15.67 7.67
C ASP A 281 15.24 -17.00 6.94
N GLN A 282 14.20 -17.77 6.61
CA GLN A 282 14.38 -19.02 5.84
C GLN A 282 14.69 -18.74 4.38
N LEU A 283 14.06 -17.72 3.77
CA LEU A 283 14.37 -17.29 2.41
C LEU A 283 15.81 -16.78 2.30
N MET A 284 16.28 -16.04 3.31
CA MET A 284 17.66 -15.59 3.39
C MET A 284 18.61 -16.78 3.62
N ALA A 285 18.28 -17.76 4.45
CA ALA A 285 19.08 -18.97 4.56
C ALA A 285 19.18 -19.71 3.21
N TYR A 286 18.06 -19.91 2.53
CA TYR A 286 18.00 -20.58 1.23
C TYR A 286 18.77 -19.82 0.15
N SER A 287 18.64 -18.49 0.10
CA SER A 287 19.34 -17.65 -0.90
C SER A 287 20.87 -17.74 -0.85
N SER A 288 21.42 -18.15 0.29
CA SER A 288 22.87 -18.41 0.42
C SER A 288 23.30 -19.69 -0.30
N GLU A 289 22.37 -20.64 -0.49
CA GLU A 289 22.62 -21.93 -1.14
C GLU A 289 22.20 -21.91 -2.62
N GLN A 290 21.08 -21.26 -2.93
CA GLN A 290 20.55 -21.14 -4.29
C GLN A 290 20.07 -19.72 -4.58
N PRO A 291 20.41 -19.14 -5.74
CA PRO A 291 20.15 -17.74 -6.00
C PRO A 291 18.64 -17.44 -6.14
N ILE A 292 18.14 -16.58 -5.25
CA ILE A 292 16.83 -15.94 -5.42
C ILE A 292 17.07 -14.63 -6.17
N SER A 293 16.49 -14.50 -7.36
CA SER A 293 16.72 -13.35 -8.23
C SER A 293 15.89 -12.12 -7.84
N TRP A 294 14.69 -12.33 -7.33
CA TRP A 294 13.76 -11.24 -7.01
C TRP A 294 12.80 -11.61 -5.89
N ILE A 295 12.54 -10.66 -4.99
CA ILE A 295 11.51 -10.78 -3.94
C ILE A 295 10.62 -9.54 -3.97
N ARG A 296 9.30 -9.72 -3.96
CA ARG A 296 8.33 -8.61 -3.89
C ARG A 296 8.45 -7.84 -2.58
N THR A 297 8.56 -6.52 -2.64
CA THR A 297 8.41 -5.63 -1.48
C THR A 297 7.18 -4.73 -1.62
N VAL A 298 6.70 -4.20 -0.49
CA VAL A 298 5.56 -3.30 -0.41
C VAL A 298 6.05 -1.91 -0.05
N ASP A 299 6.11 -1.02 -1.04
CA ASP A 299 6.29 0.42 -0.85
C ASP A 299 5.12 1.11 -1.57
N GLU A 300 3.95 1.07 -0.92
CA GLU A 300 2.71 1.56 -1.49
C GLU A 300 2.42 3.00 -1.07
N PRO A 301 2.45 3.97 -2.00
CA PRO A 301 2.07 5.34 -1.69
C PRO A 301 0.57 5.42 -1.42
N ILE A 302 0.18 6.32 -0.50
CA ILE A 302 -1.24 6.54 -0.19
C ILE A 302 -1.96 7.08 -1.43
N PRO A 303 -2.97 6.37 -1.97
CA PRO A 303 -3.65 6.78 -3.19
C PRO A 303 -4.37 8.12 -3.05
N VAL A 304 -4.30 8.93 -4.09
CA VAL A 304 -5.01 10.21 -4.23
C VAL A 304 -6.19 10.05 -5.18
N GLY A 305 -7.36 10.50 -4.74
CA GLY A 305 -8.59 10.43 -5.53
C GLY A 305 -9.51 9.25 -5.18
N LEU A 306 -9.18 8.46 -4.15
CA LEU A 306 -10.11 7.48 -3.60
C LEU A 306 -11.40 8.16 -3.12
N THR A 307 -12.53 7.50 -3.39
CA THR A 307 -13.84 7.93 -2.88
C THR A 307 -13.92 7.78 -1.36
N LEU A 308 -14.84 8.50 -0.71
CA LEU A 308 -15.05 8.37 0.74
C LEU A 308 -15.46 6.93 1.12
N GLN A 309 -16.25 6.28 0.27
CA GLN A 309 -16.66 4.90 0.47
C GLN A 309 -15.47 3.92 0.39
N ALA A 310 -14.55 4.14 -0.56
CA ALA A 310 -13.33 3.34 -0.65
C ALA A 310 -12.46 3.54 0.61
N TRP A 311 -12.29 4.79 1.06
CA TRP A 311 -11.58 5.07 2.31
C TRP A 311 -12.21 4.40 3.52
N TRP A 312 -13.53 4.50 3.66
CA TRP A 312 -14.25 3.84 4.74
C TRP A 312 -14.03 2.32 4.73
N SER A 313 -14.07 1.71 3.55
CA SER A 313 -13.75 0.30 3.35
C SER A 313 -12.33 -0.05 3.82
N VAL A 314 -11.32 0.77 3.48
CA VAL A 314 -9.93 0.54 3.91
C VAL A 314 -9.80 0.60 5.43
N LEU A 315 -10.48 1.56 6.07
CA LEU A 315 -10.46 1.73 7.53
C LEU A 315 -11.14 0.57 8.25
N CYS A 316 -12.37 0.22 7.86
CA CYS A 316 -13.12 -0.87 8.50
C CYS A 316 -12.55 -2.26 8.21
N GLY A 317 -11.92 -2.46 7.06
CA GLY A 317 -11.33 -3.75 6.67
C GLY A 317 -9.95 -4.04 7.27
N GLY A 318 -9.39 -3.15 8.08
CA GLY A 318 -8.04 -3.31 8.65
C GLY A 318 -6.90 -3.22 7.62
N GLY A 319 -7.20 -2.85 6.37
CA GLY A 319 -6.22 -2.79 5.27
C GLY A 319 -5.09 -1.79 5.54
N TRP A 320 -5.36 -0.71 6.26
CA TRP A 320 -4.36 0.30 6.66
C TRP A 320 -3.33 -0.26 7.65
N LEU A 321 -3.73 -1.12 8.59
CA LEU A 321 -2.82 -1.70 9.58
C LEU A 321 -1.89 -2.72 8.89
N LYS A 322 -2.47 -3.55 8.01
CA LYS A 322 -1.71 -4.46 7.13
C LYS A 322 -0.72 -3.67 6.26
N TRP A 323 -1.18 -2.61 5.61
CA TRP A 323 -0.32 -1.74 4.80
C TRP A 323 0.85 -1.17 5.60
N LEU A 324 0.58 -0.58 6.77
CA LEU A 324 1.62 0.01 7.61
C LEU A 324 2.67 -1.03 8.03
N LEU A 325 2.21 -2.21 8.46
CA LEU A 325 3.08 -3.32 8.85
C LEU A 325 3.96 -3.78 7.67
N LEU A 326 3.37 -4.01 6.49
CA LEU A 326 4.10 -4.51 5.33
C LEU A 326 5.08 -3.48 4.76
N VAL A 327 4.74 -2.19 4.78
CA VAL A 327 5.67 -1.10 4.42
C VAL A 327 6.84 -1.05 5.39
N PHE A 328 6.57 -1.17 6.70
CA PHE A 328 7.62 -1.21 7.71
C PHE A 328 8.57 -2.40 7.49
N LEU A 329 8.04 -3.61 7.37
CA LEU A 329 8.83 -4.82 7.15
C LEU A 329 9.66 -4.72 5.86
N SER A 330 9.05 -4.26 4.76
CA SER A 330 9.73 -4.08 3.48
C SER A 330 10.89 -3.08 3.56
N ARG A 331 10.73 -2.00 4.34
CA ARG A 331 11.81 -1.02 4.56
C ARG A 331 12.95 -1.62 5.37
N CYS A 332 12.66 -2.36 6.44
CA CYS A 332 13.69 -3.04 7.25
C CYS A 332 14.46 -4.11 6.46
N GLN A 333 13.82 -4.74 5.47
CA GLN A 333 14.39 -5.84 4.70
C GLN A 333 15.17 -5.38 3.46
N ARG A 334 15.03 -4.11 3.06
CA ARG A 334 15.58 -3.58 1.82
C ARG A 334 17.12 -3.63 1.76
N ASP A 335 17.79 -3.31 2.85
CA ASP A 335 19.26 -3.34 2.91
C ASP A 335 19.80 -4.77 2.80
N THR A 336 19.08 -5.74 3.37
CA THR A 336 19.39 -7.16 3.23
C THR A 336 19.26 -7.63 1.77
N LEU A 337 18.25 -7.15 1.03
CA LEU A 337 18.11 -7.45 -0.40
C LEU A 337 19.26 -6.88 -1.22
N ILE A 338 19.61 -5.61 -0.98
CA ILE A 338 20.71 -4.93 -1.68
C ILE A 338 22.04 -5.63 -1.43
N SER A 339 22.36 -5.92 -0.17
CA SER A 339 23.61 -6.60 0.20
C SER A 339 23.76 -8.01 -0.38
N ARG A 340 22.63 -8.70 -0.64
CA ARG A 340 22.60 -10.03 -1.25
C ARG A 340 22.42 -10.03 -2.77
N GLY A 341 22.33 -8.86 -3.40
CA GLY A 341 22.10 -8.74 -4.85
C GLY A 341 20.73 -9.23 -5.31
N ILE A 342 19.75 -9.33 -4.40
CA ILE A 342 18.38 -9.77 -4.72
C ILE A 342 17.57 -8.55 -5.17
N SER A 343 17.00 -8.63 -6.37
CA SER A 343 16.21 -7.53 -6.93
C SER A 343 14.83 -7.40 -6.25
N THR A 344 14.22 -6.22 -6.34
CA THR A 344 12.84 -6.00 -5.88
C THR A 344 12.16 -4.89 -6.69
N ASN A 345 10.83 -4.79 -6.59
CA ASN A 345 10.10 -3.62 -7.07
C ASN A 345 10.36 -2.42 -6.15
N ARG A 346 10.55 -1.22 -6.73
CA ARG A 346 10.74 -0.01 -5.95
C ARG A 346 9.42 0.48 -5.36
N TRP A 347 8.37 0.43 -6.17
CA TRP A 347 7.04 0.88 -5.79
C TRP A 347 6.02 -0.24 -5.96
N PHE A 348 4.95 -0.19 -5.17
CA PHE A 348 3.90 -1.20 -5.14
C PHE A 348 2.53 -0.52 -5.05
N ALA A 349 1.48 -1.15 -5.59
CA ALA A 349 0.10 -0.78 -5.31
C ALA A 349 -0.77 -2.03 -5.28
N GLY A 350 -1.69 -2.15 -4.32
CA GLY A 350 -2.48 -3.37 -4.14
C GLY A 350 -2.91 -3.69 -2.72
N VAL A 351 -2.16 -3.25 -1.71
CA VAL A 351 -2.38 -3.69 -0.32
C VAL A 351 -3.49 -2.87 0.33
N LEU A 352 -3.47 -1.54 0.21
CA LEU A 352 -4.48 -0.69 0.85
C LEU A 352 -5.90 -1.04 0.42
N CYS A 353 -6.11 -1.27 -0.88
CA CYS A 353 -7.39 -1.69 -1.46
C CYS A 353 -7.42 -3.19 -1.79
N THR A 354 -6.74 -4.04 -1.00
CA THR A 354 -6.66 -5.50 -1.25
C THR A 354 -8.04 -6.08 -1.52
N GLY A 355 -8.19 -6.79 -2.65
CA GLY A 355 -9.45 -7.45 -3.04
C GLY A 355 -10.60 -6.52 -3.38
N ARG A 356 -10.32 -5.23 -3.53
CA ARG A 356 -11.29 -4.19 -3.89
C ARG A 356 -10.68 -3.22 -4.91
N MET A 357 -9.74 -3.70 -5.74
CA MET A 357 -9.04 -2.88 -6.73
C MET A 357 -9.88 -2.63 -7.99
N GLY A 358 -11.14 -2.26 -7.82
CA GLY A 358 -12.03 -1.88 -8.93
C GLY A 358 -11.59 -0.57 -9.59
N ARG A 359 -12.34 -0.12 -10.61
CA ARG A 359 -11.99 1.02 -11.48
C ARG A 359 -11.43 2.25 -10.75
N ASP A 360 -12.14 2.77 -9.74
CA ASP A 360 -11.73 4.01 -9.05
C ASP A 360 -10.50 3.81 -8.19
N ALA A 361 -10.42 2.67 -7.49
CA ALA A 361 -9.27 2.33 -6.65
C ALA A 361 -8.03 2.10 -7.50
N LEU A 362 -8.17 1.37 -8.62
CA LEU A 362 -7.09 1.13 -9.57
C LEU A 362 -6.57 2.44 -10.14
N LYS A 363 -7.46 3.31 -10.64
CA LYS A 363 -7.10 4.61 -11.21
C LYS A 363 -6.39 5.51 -10.20
N ALA A 364 -6.91 5.61 -8.97
CA ALA A 364 -6.30 6.41 -7.91
C ALA A 364 -4.90 5.88 -7.52
N SER A 365 -4.77 4.56 -7.44
CA SER A 365 -3.52 3.88 -7.06
C SER A 365 -2.47 4.06 -8.16
N VAL A 366 -2.82 3.78 -9.41
CA VAL A 366 -1.97 3.99 -10.60
C VAL A 366 -1.49 5.43 -10.71
N ARG A 367 -2.40 6.40 -10.56
CA ARG A 367 -2.05 7.82 -10.62
C ARG A 367 -0.99 8.18 -9.57
N SER A 368 -1.18 7.68 -8.35
CA SER A 368 -0.27 7.96 -7.23
C SER A 368 1.07 7.24 -7.41
N LEU A 369 1.02 6.04 -7.96
CA LEU A 369 2.20 5.23 -8.26
C LEU A 369 3.07 5.87 -9.35
N ARG A 370 2.46 6.38 -10.44
CA ARG A 370 3.16 7.12 -11.49
C ARG A 370 3.83 8.38 -10.94
N ALA A 371 3.18 9.10 -10.02
CA ALA A 371 3.77 10.26 -9.36
C ALA A 371 5.03 9.87 -8.57
N SER A 372 4.96 8.78 -7.79
CA SER A 372 6.09 8.28 -7.02
C SER A 372 7.27 7.80 -7.86
N GLN A 373 7.04 7.33 -9.09
CA GLN A 373 8.10 6.96 -10.02
C GLN A 373 8.99 8.13 -10.47
N LEU A 374 8.52 9.38 -10.36
CA LEU A 374 9.31 10.55 -10.73
C LEU A 374 10.51 10.78 -9.81
N ASP A 375 10.42 10.33 -8.56
CA ASP A 375 11.37 10.65 -7.49
C ASP A 375 12.47 9.59 -7.32
N GLY A 376 12.73 8.73 -8.32
CA GLY A 376 13.69 7.63 -8.18
C GLY A 376 14.46 7.23 -9.45
N PRO A 377 15.72 6.76 -9.32
CA PRO A 377 16.53 6.28 -10.45
C PRO A 377 16.03 4.94 -11.03
N GLN A 378 15.28 4.15 -10.24
CA GLN A 378 14.72 2.86 -10.67
C GLN A 378 13.21 2.96 -10.93
N LYS A 379 12.80 2.61 -12.16
CA LYS A 379 11.41 2.69 -12.66
C LYS A 379 10.67 1.35 -12.54
N SER A 380 10.78 0.66 -11.41
CA SER A 380 10.04 -0.59 -11.17
C SER A 380 8.84 -0.34 -10.25
N ALA A 381 7.64 -0.23 -10.83
CA ALA A 381 6.40 -0.15 -10.06
C ALA A 381 5.46 -1.30 -10.43
N LEU A 382 5.03 -2.02 -9.41
CA LEU A 382 4.19 -3.20 -9.52
C LEU A 382 2.77 -2.85 -9.08
N VAL A 383 1.77 -3.23 -9.87
CA VAL A 383 0.34 -3.12 -9.52
C VAL A 383 -0.21 -4.52 -9.36
N LEU A 384 -0.59 -4.88 -8.13
CA LEU A 384 -1.18 -6.16 -7.78
C LEU A 384 -2.69 -6.16 -8.03
N LEU A 385 -3.16 -7.23 -8.66
CA LEU A 385 -4.54 -7.56 -8.93
C LEU A 385 -4.82 -9.05 -8.61
N HIS A 386 -6.08 -9.38 -8.40
CA HIS A 386 -6.58 -10.74 -8.21
C HIS A 386 -7.74 -11.00 -9.18
N PRO A 387 -7.51 -10.95 -10.50
CA PRO A 387 -8.57 -11.15 -11.47
C PRO A 387 -9.07 -12.61 -11.43
N ALA A 388 -10.37 -12.81 -11.60
CA ALA A 388 -10.98 -14.13 -11.78
C ALA A 388 -12.28 -14.03 -12.57
N LEU A 389 -12.60 -15.07 -13.34
CA LEU A 389 -13.94 -15.25 -13.89
C LEU A 389 -14.91 -15.73 -12.81
N PRO A 390 -16.23 -15.71 -13.02
CA PRO A 390 -17.19 -16.35 -12.12
C PRO A 390 -16.84 -17.84 -11.92
N LEU A 391 -16.76 -18.26 -10.67
CA LEU A 391 -16.42 -19.64 -10.32
C LEU A 391 -17.56 -20.59 -10.70
N ARG A 392 -17.26 -21.62 -11.50
CA ARG A 392 -18.25 -22.62 -11.94
C ARG A 392 -18.33 -23.82 -11.00
N HIS A 393 -17.20 -24.22 -10.40
CA HIS A 393 -17.11 -25.38 -9.53
C HIS A 393 -16.55 -24.96 -8.14
N PRO A 394 -17.41 -24.63 -7.16
CA PRO A 394 -16.97 -24.21 -5.83
C PRO A 394 -16.08 -25.22 -5.09
N GLN A 395 -16.17 -26.50 -5.45
CA GLN A 395 -15.38 -27.60 -4.89
C GLN A 395 -13.87 -27.43 -5.14
N GLU A 396 -13.47 -26.70 -6.18
CA GLU A 396 -12.07 -26.38 -6.46
C GLU A 396 -11.40 -25.59 -5.32
N LEU A 397 -12.19 -24.89 -4.51
CA LEU A 397 -11.70 -24.09 -3.38
C LEU A 397 -11.80 -24.81 -2.01
N LYS A 398 -12.11 -26.11 -1.99
CA LYS A 398 -12.31 -26.86 -0.74
C LYS A 398 -11.06 -26.91 0.15
N ALA A 399 -9.86 -26.90 -0.42
CA ALA A 399 -8.62 -26.84 0.37
C ALA A 399 -8.27 -25.41 0.85
N PHE A 400 -9.10 -24.44 0.49
CA PHE A 400 -8.87 -23.00 0.64
C PHE A 400 -10.06 -22.32 1.32
N GLU A 401 -10.68 -22.99 2.30
CA GLU A 401 -11.92 -22.53 2.94
C GLU A 401 -11.77 -21.18 3.63
N LYS A 402 -10.61 -20.90 4.24
CA LYS A 402 -10.35 -19.65 4.96
C LYS A 402 -10.46 -18.42 4.06
N SER A 403 -10.05 -18.53 2.80
CA SER A 403 -10.07 -17.44 1.82
C SER A 403 -11.19 -17.59 0.78
N GLN A 404 -12.09 -18.55 0.94
CA GLN A 404 -13.17 -18.83 -0.03
C GLN A 404 -14.05 -17.60 -0.30
N GLY A 405 -14.39 -16.82 0.74
CA GLY A 405 -15.16 -15.59 0.59
C GLY A 405 -14.46 -14.51 -0.24
N PHE A 406 -13.12 -14.45 -0.16
CA PHE A 406 -12.32 -13.58 -1.02
C PHE A 406 -12.24 -14.11 -2.45
N TYR A 407 -12.02 -15.41 -2.64
CA TYR A 407 -11.89 -16.01 -3.96
C TYR A 407 -13.19 -16.00 -4.77
N GLN A 408 -14.35 -16.07 -4.11
CA GLN A 408 -15.67 -15.96 -4.74
C GLN A 408 -16.17 -14.52 -4.85
N SER A 409 -15.41 -13.55 -4.33
CA SER A 409 -15.81 -12.15 -4.31
C SER A 409 -16.02 -11.61 -5.71
N ARG A 410 -17.15 -10.91 -5.91
CA ARG A 410 -17.44 -10.16 -7.15
C ARG A 410 -16.32 -9.17 -7.52
N TRP A 411 -15.55 -8.74 -6.54
CA TRP A 411 -14.44 -7.83 -6.74
C TRP A 411 -13.36 -8.41 -7.67
N ARG A 412 -13.12 -9.72 -7.68
CA ARG A 412 -12.15 -10.33 -8.61
C ARG A 412 -12.55 -10.12 -10.07
N GLN A 413 -13.84 -10.19 -10.38
CA GLN A 413 -14.36 -9.87 -11.72
C GLN A 413 -14.26 -8.35 -11.99
N LEU A 414 -14.54 -7.51 -10.99
CA LEU A 414 -14.40 -6.05 -11.13
C LEU A 414 -12.95 -5.60 -11.35
N GLU A 415 -11.97 -6.31 -10.77
CA GLU A 415 -10.54 -6.06 -10.98
C GLU A 415 -10.14 -6.39 -12.43
N ALA A 416 -10.59 -7.53 -12.97
CA ALA A 416 -10.39 -7.87 -14.38
C ALA A 416 -11.03 -6.82 -15.31
N GLN A 417 -12.29 -6.45 -15.06
CA GLN A 417 -13.01 -5.43 -15.84
C GLN A 417 -12.36 -4.05 -15.77
N ALA A 418 -11.82 -3.67 -14.59
CA ALA A 418 -11.12 -2.41 -14.43
C ALA A 418 -9.92 -2.33 -15.36
N LEU A 419 -9.15 -3.42 -15.45
CA LEU A 419 -7.99 -3.50 -16.34
C LEU A 419 -8.39 -3.50 -17.82
N GLU A 420 -9.39 -4.29 -18.21
CA GLU A 420 -9.92 -4.34 -19.58
C GLU A 420 -10.44 -2.98 -20.06
N SER A 421 -10.99 -2.19 -19.15
CA SER A 421 -11.55 -0.87 -19.46
C SER A 421 -10.52 0.26 -19.57
N GLY A 422 -9.23 -0.04 -19.43
CA GLY A 422 -8.16 0.96 -19.48
C GLY A 422 -8.09 1.88 -18.27
N ALA A 423 -8.53 1.42 -17.09
CA ALA A 423 -8.38 2.19 -15.84
C ALA A 423 -6.92 2.24 -15.34
N GLY A 424 -6.02 1.45 -15.95
CA GLY A 424 -4.60 1.30 -15.62
C GLY A 424 -3.61 2.24 -16.32
#